data_AF-A0A6A6VYQ6-F1
#
_entry.id   AF-A0A6A6VYQ6-F1
#
_cell.length_a   1.000
_cell.length_b   1.000
_cell.length_c   1.000
_cell.angle_alpha   90.00
_cell.angle_beta   90.00
_cell.angle_gamma   90.00
#
_symmetry.space_group_name_H-M   'P 1'
#
loop_
_entity.id
_entity.type
_entity.pdbx_description
1 polymer ?
#
loop_
_entity_poly.entity_id
_entity_poly.type
_entity_poly.pdbx_seq_one_letter_code
_entity_poly.pdbx_strand_id
1 'polypeptide(L)'
;MQPRTALSLLLSITLIFTIYTLYSHSDAYSALPAESPRSFESLSSLSFTLEQVTTAKVPTMRVHLRNSSPHAFTILTWGTPLDATALSQQIFTFTPLDLAAPKVSVPNVQISRVQPPPRADFLEIPPHKEVVKDIPLTEKWIPRTKLRIGATGRWHAVWEKALKDMPRGDLDKLTNSMRDEFHVREAEFDLSVQRPGTPAEAAKGPGGEGKIVDPEAKKVEDEEGKYGKGEGLLI
;
A
#
# COMPACT_ATOMS: atom_id res chain seq x y z
N MET A 1 -58.91 39.88 44.50
CA MET A 1 -57.80 39.08 43.95
C MET A 1 -56.96 38.59 45.11
N GLN A 2 -56.76 37.28 45.26
CA GLN A 2 -56.16 36.72 46.47
C GLN A 2 -54.62 36.70 46.38
N PRO A 3 -53.89 37.13 47.42
CA PRO A 3 -52.42 37.31 47.38
C PRO A 3 -51.64 35.99 47.16
N ARG A 4 -52.30 34.83 47.30
CA ARG A 4 -51.69 33.51 47.13
C ARG A 4 -51.46 33.13 45.67
N THR A 5 -52.25 33.64 44.73
CA THR A 5 -52.05 33.34 43.30
C THR A 5 -50.92 34.18 42.69
N ALA A 6 -50.69 35.39 43.22
CA ALA A 6 -49.60 36.26 42.78
C ALA A 6 -48.21 35.70 43.16
N LEU A 7 -48.08 35.10 44.34
CA LEU A 7 -46.82 34.51 44.80
C LEU A 7 -46.40 33.28 43.95
N SER A 8 -47.39 32.46 43.57
CA SER A 8 -47.15 31.26 42.74
C SER A 8 -46.65 31.63 41.33
N LEU A 9 -47.20 32.70 40.74
CA LEU A 9 -46.79 33.18 39.42
C LEU A 9 -45.38 33.78 39.41
N LEU A 10 -44.96 34.43 40.50
CA LEU A 10 -43.60 34.97 40.63
C LEU A 10 -42.54 33.86 40.71
N LEU A 11 -42.85 32.76 41.43
CA LEU A 11 -41.96 31.61 41.56
C LEU A 11 -41.79 30.83 40.25
N SER A 12 -42.85 30.69 39.45
CA SER A 12 -42.76 29.99 38.16
C SER A 12 -41.94 30.78 37.14
N ILE A 13 -42.08 32.12 37.09
CA ILE A 13 -41.31 32.98 36.18
C ILE A 13 -39.81 32.96 36.54
N THR A 14 -39.47 33.02 37.82
CA THR A 14 -38.07 32.94 38.26
C THR A 14 -37.45 31.58 37.95
N LEU A 15 -38.18 30.48 38.12
CA LEU A 15 -37.71 29.14 37.76
C LEU A 15 -37.44 29.03 36.24
N ILE A 16 -38.35 29.52 35.40
CA ILE A 16 -38.19 29.48 33.93
C ILE A 16 -37.01 30.35 33.49
N PHE A 17 -36.84 31.54 34.07
CA PHE A 17 -35.72 32.42 33.75
C PHE A 17 -34.37 31.80 34.15
N THR A 18 -34.33 31.09 35.28
CA THR A 18 -33.11 30.39 35.74
C THR A 18 -32.76 29.22 34.81
N ILE A 19 -33.76 28.44 34.38
CA ILE A 19 -33.56 27.37 33.39
C ILE A 19 -33.12 27.95 32.04
N TYR A 20 -33.74 29.05 31.60
CA TYR A 20 -33.39 29.71 30.35
C TYR A 20 -31.94 30.21 30.38
N THR A 21 -31.51 30.86 31.46
CA THR A 21 -30.12 31.34 31.59
C THR A 21 -29.10 30.20 31.64
N LEU A 22 -29.43 29.05 32.25
CA LEU A 22 -28.58 27.85 32.24
C LEU A 22 -28.48 27.20 30.85
N TYR A 23 -29.56 27.20 30.06
CA TYR A 23 -29.53 26.71 28.68
C TYR A 23 -28.93 27.71 27.69
N SER A 24 -28.96 29.01 28.00
CA SER A 24 -28.45 30.07 27.11
C SER A 24 -26.96 30.36 27.28
N HIS A 25 -26.29 29.76 28.28
CA HIS A 25 -24.87 29.98 28.59
C HIS A 25 -23.95 28.81 28.20
N SER A 26 -24.31 28.03 27.19
CA SER A 26 -23.39 27.12 26.53
C SER A 26 -22.88 27.73 25.23
N ASP A 27 -22.01 28.74 25.33
CA ASP A 27 -21.06 29.12 24.27
C ASP A 27 -19.93 29.99 24.85
N ALA A 28 -19.12 29.36 25.72
CA ALA A 28 -17.78 29.82 26.01
C ALA A 28 -16.80 28.68 25.68
N TYR A 29 -16.85 28.20 24.43
CA TYR A 29 -15.71 27.50 23.87
C TYR A 29 -14.60 28.53 23.67
N SER A 30 -13.58 28.42 24.51
CA SER A 30 -12.30 29.09 24.28
C SER A 30 -11.89 28.82 22.85
N ALA A 31 -11.79 29.88 22.05
CA ALA A 31 -11.23 29.81 20.71
C ALA A 31 -9.77 29.37 20.85
N LEU A 32 -9.53 28.06 20.70
CA LEU A 32 -8.23 27.57 20.27
C LEU A 32 -7.90 28.31 18.97
N PRO A 33 -6.65 28.77 18.77
CA PRO A 33 -6.28 29.30 17.46
C PRO A 33 -6.58 28.20 16.44
N ALA A 34 -7.49 28.49 15.52
CA ALA A 34 -7.75 27.64 14.38
C ALA A 34 -6.43 27.53 13.61
N GLU A 35 -5.73 26.41 13.79
CA GLU A 35 -4.66 26.03 12.88
C GLU A 35 -5.32 25.94 11.50
N SER A 36 -4.91 26.83 10.60
CA SER A 36 -5.53 26.95 9.29
C SER A 36 -5.60 25.57 8.62
N PRO A 37 -6.71 25.21 7.94
CA PRO A 37 -6.78 23.96 7.21
C PRO A 37 -5.71 23.97 6.10
N ARG A 38 -4.56 23.34 6.34
CA ARG A 38 -3.48 23.13 5.35
C ARG A 38 -3.87 22.12 4.25
N SER A 39 -5.17 21.89 4.04
CA SER A 39 -5.69 20.62 3.54
C SER A 39 -5.66 20.43 2.03
N PHE A 40 -5.49 21.48 1.22
CA PHE A 40 -5.75 21.38 -0.23
C PHE A 40 -4.53 21.52 -1.14
N GLU A 41 -3.47 22.25 -0.75
CA GLU A 41 -2.29 22.38 -1.63
C GLU A 41 -1.33 21.20 -1.52
N SER A 42 -1.20 20.59 -0.33
CA SER A 42 -0.15 19.62 -0.03
C SER A 42 -0.24 18.32 -0.85
N LEU A 43 -1.45 17.76 -1.03
CA LEU A 43 -1.62 16.47 -1.72
C LEU A 43 -1.52 16.55 -3.25
N SER A 44 -1.67 17.75 -3.84
CA SER A 44 -1.48 17.95 -5.29
C SER A 44 -0.05 17.63 -5.75
N SER A 45 0.90 17.61 -4.81
CA SER A 45 2.29 17.21 -5.04
C SER A 45 2.52 15.70 -5.11
N LEU A 46 1.53 14.89 -4.69
CA LEU A 46 1.54 13.44 -4.83
C LEU A 46 0.78 13.03 -6.09
N SER A 47 1.44 12.29 -6.97
CA SER A 47 0.83 11.84 -8.22
C SER A 47 1.16 10.39 -8.52
N PHE A 48 0.17 9.67 -9.02
CA PHE A 48 0.34 8.30 -9.50
C PHE A 48 0.53 8.28 -11.02
N THR A 49 1.39 7.39 -11.50
CA THR A 49 1.48 7.02 -12.92
C THR A 49 1.51 5.50 -13.06
N LEU A 50 0.98 5.01 -14.18
CA LEU A 50 0.91 3.60 -14.53
C LEU A 50 1.74 3.36 -15.79
N GLU A 51 2.54 2.30 -15.78
CA GLU A 51 3.36 1.88 -16.92
C GLU A 51 3.27 0.35 -17.10
N GLN A 52 3.28 -0.13 -18.35
CA GLN A 52 3.43 -1.55 -18.62
C GLN A 52 4.90 -1.97 -18.59
N VAL A 53 5.22 -2.98 -17.78
CA VAL A 53 6.56 -3.59 -17.80
C VAL A 53 6.63 -4.62 -18.92
N THR A 54 7.20 -4.23 -20.06
CA THR A 54 7.30 -5.08 -21.27
C THR A 54 8.41 -6.13 -21.20
N THR A 55 9.32 -6.02 -20.23
CA THR A 55 10.43 -6.96 -20.01
C THR A 55 10.07 -8.11 -19.07
N ALA A 56 8.92 -8.04 -18.38
CA ALA A 56 8.50 -9.05 -17.43
C ALA A 56 8.01 -10.33 -18.13
N LYS A 57 8.25 -11.49 -17.49
CA LYS A 57 7.77 -12.80 -17.98
C LYS A 57 6.25 -12.91 -17.98
N VAL A 58 5.60 -12.24 -17.02
CA VAL A 58 4.14 -12.15 -16.92
C VAL A 58 3.71 -10.69 -17.17
N PRO A 59 2.53 -10.45 -17.76
CA PRO A 59 2.03 -9.09 -17.93
C PRO A 59 1.98 -8.38 -16.57
N THR A 60 2.71 -7.27 -16.46
CA THR A 60 2.95 -6.59 -15.19
C THR A 60 2.73 -5.10 -15.37
N MET A 61 1.97 -4.51 -14.45
CA MET A 61 1.75 -3.07 -14.35
C MET A 61 2.65 -2.50 -13.27
N ARG A 62 3.42 -1.49 -13.62
CA ARG A 62 4.22 -0.71 -12.69
C ARG A 62 3.46 0.54 -12.27
N VAL A 63 3.34 0.71 -10.97
CA VAL A 63 2.75 1.89 -10.34
C VAL A 63 3.88 2.74 -9.79
N HIS A 64 3.95 4.00 -10.19
CA HIS A 64 4.81 4.99 -9.56
C HIS A 64 3.95 5.92 -8.71
N LEU A 65 4.38 6.19 -7.48
CA LEU A 65 3.89 7.28 -6.67
C LEU A 65 5.00 8.30 -6.52
N ARG A 66 4.85 9.45 -7.17
CA ARG A 66 5.82 10.52 -7.16
C ARG A 66 5.42 11.63 -6.19
N ASN A 67 6.38 12.04 -5.37
CA ASN A 67 6.31 13.24 -4.54
C ASN A 67 7.11 14.36 -5.21
N SER A 68 6.43 15.44 -5.61
CA SER A 68 7.06 16.63 -6.20
C SER A 68 7.36 17.75 -5.19
N SER A 69 6.92 17.59 -3.94
CA SER A 69 7.12 18.57 -2.86
C SER A 69 8.52 18.47 -2.23
N PRO A 70 9.01 19.58 -1.64
CA PRO A 70 10.24 19.59 -0.84
C PRO A 70 10.10 18.89 0.52
N HIS A 71 8.89 18.43 0.89
CA HIS A 71 8.61 17.76 2.15
C HIS A 71 8.44 16.25 1.97
N ALA A 72 8.76 15.47 3.01
CA ALA A 72 8.51 14.04 3.02
C ALA A 72 7.03 13.77 3.29
N PHE A 73 6.48 12.73 2.67
CA PHE A 73 5.13 12.27 2.95
C PHE A 73 5.14 10.87 3.56
N THR A 74 4.22 10.62 4.48
CA THR A 74 3.87 9.28 4.93
C THR A 74 2.42 9.03 4.53
N ILE A 75 2.15 7.91 3.88
CA ILE A 75 0.81 7.52 3.47
C ILE A 75 0.41 6.20 4.13
N LEU A 76 -0.88 6.02 4.39
CA LEU A 76 -1.45 4.69 4.56
C LEU A 76 -1.74 4.11 3.17
N THR A 77 -1.17 2.95 2.85
CA THR A 77 -1.28 2.33 1.51
C THR A 77 -2.67 1.75 1.20
N TRP A 78 -3.53 1.60 2.21
CA TRP A 78 -4.85 1.01 2.06
C TRP A 78 -5.73 1.79 1.09
N GLY A 79 -6.44 1.07 0.22
CA GLY A 79 -7.35 1.71 -0.74
C GLY A 79 -6.62 2.53 -1.82
N THR A 80 -5.31 2.31 -1.99
CA THR A 80 -4.50 2.95 -3.05
C THR A 80 -4.00 1.91 -4.06
N PRO A 81 -3.50 2.32 -5.23
CA PRO A 81 -2.80 1.43 -6.16
C PRO A 81 -1.61 0.66 -5.53
N LEU A 82 -1.05 1.14 -4.41
CA LEU A 82 0.05 0.49 -3.70
C LEU A 82 -0.44 -0.53 -2.67
N ASP A 83 -1.74 -0.69 -2.47
CA ASP A 83 -2.32 -1.72 -1.61
C ASP A 83 -2.01 -3.12 -2.17
N ALA A 84 -1.79 -4.11 -1.30
CA ALA A 84 -1.60 -5.50 -1.71
C ALA A 84 -2.89 -6.09 -2.31
N THR A 85 -4.06 -5.62 -1.87
CA THR A 85 -5.37 -6.11 -2.34
C THR A 85 -5.98 -5.23 -3.43
N ALA A 86 -5.22 -4.28 -4.01
CA ALA A 86 -5.76 -3.25 -4.89
C ALA A 86 -6.52 -3.79 -6.11
N LEU A 87 -6.02 -4.87 -6.73
CA LEU A 87 -6.67 -5.53 -7.88
C LEU A 87 -8.07 -6.07 -7.54
N SER A 88 -8.35 -6.38 -6.27
CA SER A 88 -9.62 -6.97 -5.81
C SER A 88 -10.59 -5.97 -5.18
N GLN A 89 -10.23 -4.69 -5.09
CA GLN A 89 -11.00 -3.65 -4.37
C GLN A 89 -11.58 -2.57 -5.30
N GLN A 90 -11.69 -2.85 -6.60
CA GLN A 90 -12.19 -1.90 -7.62
C GLN A 90 -11.46 -0.55 -7.68
N ILE A 91 -10.21 -0.49 -7.21
CA ILE A 91 -9.36 0.70 -7.32
C ILE A 91 -8.96 0.94 -8.77
N PHE A 92 -8.69 -0.15 -9.50
CA PHE A 92 -8.34 -0.11 -10.91
C PHE A 92 -9.58 -0.28 -11.80
N THR A 93 -9.64 0.54 -12.85
CA THR A 93 -10.62 0.40 -13.93
C THR A 93 -9.96 -0.30 -15.11
N PHE A 94 -10.66 -1.24 -15.73
CA PHE A 94 -10.17 -1.99 -16.89
C PHE A 94 -11.17 -1.84 -18.04
N THR A 95 -10.74 -1.15 -19.09
CA THR A 95 -11.56 -0.88 -20.28
C THR A 95 -10.94 -1.58 -21.48
N PRO A 96 -11.57 -2.60 -22.07
CA PRO A 96 -11.10 -3.19 -23.32
C PRO A 96 -11.03 -2.16 -24.45
N LEU A 97 -9.95 -2.16 -25.23
CA LEU A 97 -9.87 -1.34 -26.44
C LEU A 97 -10.69 -1.93 -27.60
N ASP A 98 -10.91 -3.24 -27.59
CA ASP A 98 -11.79 -3.90 -28.53
C ASP A 98 -13.25 -3.71 -28.10
N LEU A 99 -14.03 -2.98 -28.91
CA LEU A 99 -15.45 -2.70 -28.64
C LEU A 99 -16.32 -3.97 -28.65
N ALA A 100 -15.86 -5.05 -29.29
CA ALA A 100 -16.53 -6.35 -29.26
C ALA A 100 -16.20 -7.15 -27.99
N ALA A 101 -15.16 -6.77 -27.24
CA ALA A 101 -14.77 -7.46 -26.03
C ALA A 101 -15.74 -7.14 -24.88
N PRO A 102 -16.10 -8.14 -24.06
CA PRO A 102 -16.99 -7.93 -22.92
C PRO A 102 -16.33 -7.00 -21.89
N LYS A 103 -17.16 -6.19 -21.21
CA LYS A 103 -16.70 -5.34 -20.11
C LYS A 103 -16.03 -6.21 -19.04
N VAL A 104 -14.88 -5.75 -18.55
CA VAL A 104 -14.15 -6.43 -17.47
C VAL A 104 -14.91 -6.22 -16.16
N SER A 105 -15.32 -7.31 -15.53
CA SER A 105 -15.93 -7.30 -14.20
C SER A 105 -14.84 -7.43 -13.15
N VAL A 106 -14.51 -6.32 -12.48
CA VAL A 106 -13.54 -6.31 -11.39
C VAL A 106 -14.25 -6.81 -10.12
N PRO A 107 -13.73 -7.86 -9.45
CA PRO A 107 -14.26 -8.29 -8.15
C PRO A 107 -14.32 -7.11 -7.17
N ASN A 108 -15.42 -7.01 -6.43
CA ASN A 108 -15.54 -6.06 -5.33
C ASN A 108 -15.43 -6.80 -4.00
N VAL A 109 -14.19 -7.15 -3.63
CA VAL A 109 -13.93 -7.81 -2.37
C VAL A 109 -13.88 -6.75 -1.27
N GLN A 110 -14.81 -6.85 -0.33
CA GLN A 110 -14.77 -6.06 0.89
C GLN A 110 -13.70 -6.62 1.82
N ILE A 111 -12.67 -5.82 2.12
CA ILE A 111 -11.57 -6.21 2.99
C ILE A 111 -11.77 -5.61 4.38
N SER A 112 -11.96 -6.47 5.37
CA SER A 112 -11.92 -6.08 6.78
C SER A 112 -10.47 -5.95 7.24
N ARG A 113 -10.07 -4.76 7.68
CA ARG A 113 -8.71 -4.47 8.14
C ARG A 113 -8.65 -4.47 9.66
N VAL A 114 -7.57 -5.02 10.22
CA VAL A 114 -7.29 -4.96 11.66
C VAL A 114 -6.92 -3.52 12.06
N GLN A 115 -7.36 -3.06 13.23
CA GLN A 115 -6.99 -1.76 13.80
C GLN A 115 -6.16 -1.96 15.07
N PRO A 116 -5.10 -1.15 15.29
CA PRO A 116 -4.56 -0.14 14.38
C PRO A 116 -3.86 -0.78 13.14
N PRO A 117 -3.64 -0.02 12.05
CA PRO A 117 -2.85 -0.51 10.93
C PRO A 117 -1.43 -0.89 11.38
N PRO A 118 -0.88 -2.02 10.91
CA PRO A 118 0.51 -2.37 11.18
C PRO A 118 1.47 -1.37 10.53
N ARG A 119 2.68 -1.22 11.11
CA ARG A 119 3.68 -0.24 10.63
C ARG A 119 4.07 -0.44 9.15
N ALA A 120 3.99 -1.67 8.65
CA ALA A 120 4.30 -2.01 7.25
C ALA A 120 3.28 -1.47 6.23
N ASP A 121 2.07 -1.10 6.68
CA ASP A 121 1.05 -0.52 5.80
C ASP A 121 1.24 0.99 5.58
N PHE A 122 2.16 1.60 6.33
CA PHE A 122 2.59 2.98 6.12
C PHE A 122 3.82 3.03 5.22
N LEU A 123 3.76 3.91 4.23
CA LEU A 123 4.83 4.11 3.27
C LEU A 123 5.31 5.57 3.34
N GLU A 124 6.62 5.76 3.53
CA GLU A 124 7.25 7.07 3.41
C GLU A 124 7.72 7.31 1.97
N ILE A 125 7.39 8.48 1.43
CA ILE A 125 7.92 9.00 0.17
C ILE A 125 8.76 10.24 0.47
N PRO A 126 10.10 10.16 0.34
CA PRO A 126 10.97 11.30 0.57
C PRO A 126 10.71 12.47 -0.40
N PRO A 127 11.21 13.68 -0.09
CA PRO A 127 11.12 14.84 -0.98
C PRO A 127 11.66 14.56 -2.37
N HIS A 128 10.93 14.96 -3.40
CA HIS A 128 11.33 14.81 -4.81
C HIS A 128 11.69 13.36 -5.22
N LYS A 129 11.18 12.36 -4.50
CA LYS A 129 11.38 10.94 -4.79
C LYS A 129 10.08 10.28 -5.25
N GLU A 130 10.23 9.07 -5.75
CA GLU A 130 9.12 8.21 -6.11
C GLU A 130 9.28 6.83 -5.49
N VAL A 131 8.14 6.19 -5.24
CA VAL A 131 8.07 4.77 -4.88
C VAL A 131 7.45 4.02 -6.05
N VAL A 132 8.04 2.86 -6.35
CA VAL A 132 7.65 2.02 -7.48
C VAL A 132 7.16 0.67 -6.96
N LYS A 133 6.02 0.20 -7.47
CA LYS A 133 5.47 -1.12 -7.18
C LYS A 133 5.04 -1.82 -8.46
N ASP A 134 5.57 -3.02 -8.67
CA ASP A 134 5.18 -3.89 -9.77
C ASP A 134 4.03 -4.81 -9.34
N ILE A 135 2.96 -4.82 -10.13
CA ILE A 135 1.73 -5.57 -9.88
C ILE A 135 1.53 -6.55 -11.05
N PRO A 136 1.64 -7.87 -10.82
CA PRO A 136 1.38 -8.86 -11.86
C PRO A 136 -0.12 -8.90 -12.20
N LEU A 137 -0.46 -8.79 -13.48
CA LEU A 137 -1.82 -8.87 -14.00
C LEU A 137 -2.16 -10.34 -14.34
N THR A 138 -2.06 -11.20 -13.33
CA THR A 138 -2.21 -12.67 -13.48
C THR A 138 -3.61 -13.19 -13.18
N GLU A 139 -4.48 -12.34 -12.64
CA GLU A 139 -5.84 -12.73 -12.26
C GLU A 139 -6.64 -13.27 -13.45
N LYS A 140 -7.40 -14.36 -13.22
CA LYS A 140 -8.14 -15.07 -14.28
C LYS A 140 -9.23 -14.21 -14.94
N TRP A 141 -9.76 -13.24 -14.23
CA TRP A 141 -10.80 -12.33 -14.72
C TRP A 141 -10.22 -11.19 -15.59
N ILE A 142 -8.90 -11.00 -15.61
CA ILE A 142 -8.24 -10.02 -16.48
C ILE A 142 -8.07 -10.63 -17.87
N PRO A 143 -8.69 -10.08 -18.93
CA PRO A 143 -8.59 -10.62 -20.27
C PRO A 143 -7.19 -10.43 -20.86
N ARG A 144 -6.76 -11.37 -21.70
CA ARG A 144 -5.47 -11.32 -22.43
C ARG A 144 -5.60 -10.54 -23.74
N THR A 145 -5.97 -9.27 -23.62
CA THR A 145 -6.18 -8.36 -24.77
C THR A 145 -5.56 -6.99 -24.46
N LYS A 146 -5.74 -6.04 -25.39
CA LYS A 146 -5.39 -4.64 -25.18
C LYS A 146 -6.41 -3.98 -24.26
N LEU A 147 -5.92 -3.41 -23.16
CA LEU A 147 -6.72 -2.75 -22.13
C LEU A 147 -6.24 -1.33 -21.90
N ARG A 148 -7.18 -0.45 -21.58
CA ARG A 148 -6.92 0.83 -20.98
C ARG A 148 -7.18 0.71 -19.49
N ILE A 149 -6.15 0.96 -18.69
CA ILE A 149 -6.19 0.80 -17.23
C ILE A 149 -6.01 2.16 -16.58
N GLY A 150 -6.96 2.53 -15.72
CA GLY A 150 -6.87 3.70 -14.85
C GLY A 150 -7.01 3.29 -13.39
N ALA A 151 -6.92 4.26 -12.49
CA ALA A 151 -7.26 4.03 -11.09
C ALA A 151 -7.89 5.28 -10.47
N THR A 152 -8.86 5.06 -9.58
CA THR A 152 -9.47 6.12 -8.79
C THR A 152 -9.67 5.62 -7.37
N GLY A 153 -9.67 6.53 -6.41
CA GLY A 153 -9.87 6.16 -5.02
C GLY A 153 -9.66 7.34 -4.08
N ARG A 154 -9.51 7.01 -2.80
CA ARG A 154 -9.34 8.00 -1.74
C ARG A 154 -8.14 7.66 -0.88
N TRP A 155 -7.34 8.67 -0.60
CA TRP A 155 -6.34 8.65 0.44
C TRP A 155 -7.01 8.49 1.81
N HIS A 156 -6.80 7.36 2.45
CA HIS A 156 -7.36 7.11 3.79
C HIS A 156 -6.66 7.92 4.88
N ALA A 157 -5.34 8.11 4.77
CA ALA A 157 -4.56 8.96 5.64
C ALA A 157 -3.21 9.30 4.99
N VAL A 158 -2.87 10.59 4.98
CA VAL A 158 -1.58 11.10 4.48
C VAL A 158 -1.06 12.17 5.43
N TRP A 159 0.24 12.16 5.69
CA TRP A 159 0.91 13.16 6.51
C TRP A 159 2.09 13.74 5.75
N GLU A 160 2.25 15.04 5.79
CA GLU A 160 3.44 15.74 5.28
C GLU A 160 4.58 15.69 6.32
N LYS A 161 4.95 14.48 6.72
CA LYS A 161 6.03 14.18 7.66
C LYS A 161 6.66 12.85 7.30
N ALA A 162 7.93 12.67 7.64
CA ALA A 162 8.60 11.38 7.57
C ALA A 162 8.04 10.42 8.63
N LEU A 163 8.02 9.12 8.35
CA LEU A 163 7.40 8.10 9.19
C LEU A 163 8.09 7.95 10.54
N LYS A 164 9.39 8.28 10.61
CA LYS A 164 10.17 8.31 11.86
C LYS A 164 9.76 9.45 12.79
N ASP A 165 9.25 10.55 12.24
CA ASP A 165 8.88 11.76 12.98
C ASP A 165 7.39 11.77 13.38
N MET A 166 6.68 10.69 13.05
CA MET A 166 5.26 10.51 13.35
C MET A 166 5.06 9.97 14.77
N PRO A 167 4.29 10.66 15.63
CA PRO A 167 3.86 10.12 16.90
C PRO A 167 3.08 8.83 16.70
N ARG A 168 3.35 7.82 17.54
CA ARG A 168 2.64 6.53 17.46
C ARG A 168 1.11 6.70 17.56
N GLY A 169 0.64 7.61 18.41
CA GLY A 169 -0.79 7.90 18.56
C GLY A 169 -1.46 8.42 17.29
N ASP A 170 -0.72 9.16 16.45
CA ASP A 170 -1.25 9.65 15.17
C ASP A 170 -1.40 8.52 14.15
N LEU A 171 -0.45 7.58 14.12
CA LEU A 171 -0.53 6.41 13.24
C LEU A 171 -1.62 5.42 13.69
N ASP A 172 -1.73 5.18 15.00
CA ASP A 172 -2.70 4.21 15.54
C ASP A 172 -4.16 4.69 15.34
N LYS A 173 -4.39 6.00 15.45
CA LYS A 173 -5.73 6.60 15.36
C LYS A 173 -6.01 7.29 14.03
N LEU A 174 -5.02 7.34 13.14
CA LEU A 174 -5.06 8.06 11.88
C LEU A 174 -5.43 9.56 12.06
N THR A 175 -4.95 10.19 13.13
CA THR A 175 -5.22 11.59 13.45
C THR A 175 -4.23 12.52 12.76
N ASN A 176 -4.61 13.79 12.59
CA ASN A 176 -3.79 14.81 11.93
C ASN A 176 -3.37 14.45 10.48
N SER A 177 -4.12 13.54 9.85
CA SER A 177 -3.91 13.10 8.48
C SER A 177 -4.78 13.89 7.51
N MET A 178 -4.24 14.19 6.34
CA MET A 178 -5.00 14.64 5.18
C MET A 178 -5.71 13.45 4.53
N ARG A 179 -6.88 13.73 3.95
CA ARG A 179 -7.69 12.77 3.19
C ARG A 179 -8.22 13.50 1.96
N ASP A 180 -8.08 12.88 0.81
CA ASP A 180 -8.55 13.43 -0.46
C ASP A 180 -8.69 12.31 -1.49
N GLU A 181 -9.31 12.63 -2.62
CA GLU A 181 -9.44 11.72 -3.75
C GLU A 181 -8.21 11.79 -4.65
N PHE A 182 -7.91 10.66 -5.29
CA PHE A 182 -6.89 10.61 -6.33
C PHE A 182 -7.48 10.05 -7.61
N HIS A 183 -6.97 10.57 -8.72
CA HIS A 183 -7.33 10.14 -10.06
C HIS A 183 -6.03 9.85 -10.81
N VAL A 184 -5.89 8.62 -11.26
CA VAL A 184 -4.75 8.16 -12.05
C VAL A 184 -5.17 8.11 -13.49
N ARG A 185 -4.40 8.77 -14.34
CA ARG A 185 -4.67 8.78 -15.78
C ARG A 185 -4.65 7.36 -16.32
N GLU A 186 -5.55 7.13 -17.26
CA GLU A 186 -5.60 5.88 -17.99
C GLU A 186 -4.35 5.70 -18.86
N ALA A 187 -3.79 4.50 -18.85
CA ALA A 187 -2.70 4.08 -19.72
C ALA A 187 -3.10 2.82 -20.50
N GLU A 188 -2.55 2.65 -21.70
CA GLU A 188 -2.83 1.50 -22.56
C GLU A 188 -1.82 0.38 -22.30
N PHE A 189 -2.33 -0.85 -22.21
CA PHE A 189 -1.60 -2.06 -21.91
C PHE A 189 -1.93 -3.11 -22.96
N ASP A 190 -0.91 -3.76 -23.51
CA ASP A 190 -1.09 -4.93 -24.37
C ASP A 190 -0.78 -6.21 -23.59
N LEU A 191 -1.82 -6.89 -23.10
CA LEU A 191 -1.68 -8.12 -22.32
C LEU A 191 -1.66 -9.39 -23.20
N SER A 192 -1.73 -9.24 -24.52
CA SER A 192 -1.70 -10.37 -25.47
C SER A 192 -0.28 -10.87 -25.73
N VAL A 193 0.72 -10.00 -25.60
CA VAL A 193 2.13 -10.32 -25.87
C VAL A 193 2.81 -10.83 -24.59
N GLN A 194 2.87 -12.15 -24.42
CA GLN A 194 3.78 -12.77 -23.46
C GLN A 194 5.06 -13.18 -24.19
N ARG A 195 6.22 -12.69 -23.76
CA ARG A 195 7.48 -13.24 -24.29
C ARG A 195 7.63 -14.69 -23.79
N PRO A 196 7.93 -15.66 -24.69
CA PRO A 196 8.43 -16.94 -24.23
C PRO A 196 9.72 -16.69 -23.45
N GLY A 197 9.81 -17.24 -22.23
CA GLY A 197 11.03 -17.18 -21.44
C GLY A 197 12.19 -17.74 -22.27
N THR A 198 13.27 -16.98 -22.39
CA THR A 198 14.46 -17.38 -23.15
C THR A 198 14.91 -18.79 -22.70
N PRO A 199 15.03 -19.79 -23.59
CA PRO A 199 15.46 -21.14 -23.23
C PRO A 199 16.94 -21.28 -22.79
N ALA A 200 17.65 -20.19 -22.50
CA ALA A 200 19.11 -20.19 -22.40
C ALA A 200 19.66 -20.62 -21.03
N GLU A 201 18.83 -20.88 -20.01
CA GLU A 201 19.29 -21.21 -18.65
C GLU A 201 18.86 -22.61 -18.17
N ALA A 202 18.46 -23.50 -19.09
CA ALA A 202 18.11 -24.89 -18.77
C ALA A 202 19.11 -25.94 -19.30
N ALA A 203 20.21 -25.52 -19.91
CA ALA A 203 21.21 -26.45 -20.47
C ALA A 203 22.63 -26.11 -20.01
N LYS A 204 22.93 -26.37 -18.73
CA LYS A 204 24.32 -26.58 -18.31
C LYS A 204 24.45 -27.75 -17.32
N GLY A 205 24.56 -28.93 -17.92
CA GLY A 205 25.32 -30.08 -17.42
C GLY A 205 24.51 -31.32 -17.02
N PRO A 206 25.07 -32.54 -17.06
CA PRO A 206 26.36 -32.97 -17.62
C PRO A 206 26.22 -34.12 -18.64
N GLY A 207 27.06 -34.17 -19.68
CA GLY A 207 27.00 -35.28 -20.64
C GLY A 207 27.98 -35.13 -21.79
N GLY A 208 29.27 -35.28 -21.50
CA GLY A 208 30.31 -35.48 -22.51
C GLY A 208 30.94 -36.84 -22.28
N GLU A 209 30.47 -37.86 -22.99
CA GLU A 209 31.19 -39.12 -23.17
C GLU A 209 32.49 -38.84 -23.94
N GLY A 210 33.59 -39.36 -23.41
CA GLY A 210 34.92 -39.23 -23.98
C GLY A 210 35.83 -40.39 -23.55
N LYS A 211 35.57 -41.56 -24.14
CA LYS A 211 36.55 -42.52 -24.66
C LYS A 211 37.56 -43.16 -23.68
N ILE A 212 37.42 -44.49 -23.61
CA ILE A 212 38.31 -45.53 -23.10
C ILE A 212 39.76 -45.34 -23.58
N VAL A 213 40.72 -45.33 -22.64
CA VAL A 213 42.06 -45.94 -22.77
C VAL A 213 42.53 -46.41 -21.38
N ASP A 214 42.70 -47.72 -21.23
CA ASP A 214 43.65 -48.41 -20.34
C ASP A 214 44.34 -49.42 -21.28
N PRO A 215 45.60 -49.88 -21.11
CA PRO A 215 46.28 -50.15 -19.83
C PRO A 215 47.77 -49.71 -19.76
N GLU A 216 48.37 -49.63 -18.58
CA GLU A 216 49.57 -50.42 -18.21
C GLU A 216 50.02 -50.19 -16.76
N ALA A 217 50.41 -51.29 -16.12
CA ALA A 217 50.83 -51.39 -14.73
C ALA A 217 52.26 -50.91 -14.47
N LYS A 218 52.53 -50.38 -13.28
CA LYS A 218 53.71 -50.82 -12.48
C LYS A 218 53.67 -50.39 -11.01
N LYS A 219 53.58 -51.44 -10.18
CA LYS A 219 54.03 -51.68 -8.81
C LYS A 219 55.32 -50.95 -8.39
N VAL A 220 55.34 -50.34 -7.19
CA VAL A 220 56.39 -50.36 -6.11
C VAL A 220 55.64 -49.90 -4.83
N GLU A 221 55.41 -50.72 -3.78
CA GLU A 221 56.26 -50.92 -2.57
C GLU A 221 56.84 -49.59 -2.03
N ASP A 222 56.95 -49.25 -0.75
CA ASP A 222 56.53 -49.67 0.58
C ASP A 222 56.84 -48.41 1.42
N GLU A 223 56.11 -48.10 2.49
CA GLU A 223 56.75 -47.84 3.79
C GLU A 223 55.74 -47.56 4.91
N GLU A 224 56.09 -48.14 6.04
CA GLU A 224 55.41 -48.16 7.33
C GLU A 224 55.36 -46.78 8.01
N GLY A 225 54.39 -46.62 8.91
CA GLY A 225 54.34 -45.48 9.82
C GLY A 225 53.01 -45.40 10.59
N LYS A 226 52.65 -46.43 11.35
CA LYS A 226 52.75 -46.47 12.83
C LYS A 226 52.00 -45.35 13.60
N TYR A 227 51.00 -45.78 14.38
CA TYR A 227 50.50 -45.26 15.69
C TYR A 227 49.94 -43.81 15.74
N GLY A 228 48.85 -43.49 16.44
CA GLY A 228 47.94 -44.16 17.39
C GLY A 228 46.65 -43.33 17.49
N LYS A 229 45.47 -43.92 17.70
CA LYS A 229 44.82 -44.29 18.99
C LYS A 229 44.67 -43.15 20.01
N GLY A 230 43.41 -42.88 20.37
CA GLY A 230 42.92 -42.04 21.47
C GLY A 230 41.70 -41.26 20.99
N GLU A 231 40.49 -41.81 20.87
CA GLU A 231 39.55 -42.23 21.94
C GLU A 231 39.35 -41.21 23.08
N GLY A 232 38.12 -40.67 23.10
CA GLY A 232 37.37 -40.23 24.27
C GLY A 232 37.67 -38.83 24.81
N LEU A 233 36.78 -38.13 25.50
CA LEU A 233 35.35 -38.24 25.85
C LEU A 233 35.10 -37.00 26.76
N LEU A 234 33.85 -36.55 26.88
CA LEU A 234 33.32 -35.61 27.89
C LEU A 234 33.69 -34.12 27.63
N ILE A 235 32.79 -33.15 27.68
CA ILE A 235 31.58 -32.94 28.49
C ILE A 235 30.54 -32.20 27.62
#